data_AF-A0A955XZT2-F1
#
_entry.id   AF-A0A955XZT2-F1
#
_cell.length_a   1.000
_cell.length_b   1.000
_cell.length_c   1.000
_cell.angle_alpha   90.00
_cell.angle_beta   90.00
_cell.angle_gamma   90.00
#
_symmetry.space_group_name_H-M   'P 1'
#
loop_
_entity.id
_entity.type
_entity.pdbx_description
1 polymer ?
#
loop_
_entity_poly.entity_id
_entity_poly.type
_entity_poly.pdbx_seq_one_letter_code
_entity_poly.pdbx_strand_id
1 'polypeptide(L)'
;EEAHRIGLVQELAPTVDAGMARARELAGRVATRSPTAVAAFKHAVLQSVGHHGLEAEALAYEHCVDTGEAAIGRAAFAAIRNGEVPGWGPRILVGGDHADA
;
A
#
# COMPACT_ATOMS: atom_id res chain seq x y z
N GLU A 1 20.59 16.51 6.28
CA GLU A 1 20.67 16.07 7.69
C GLU A 1 19.48 16.56 8.52
N GLU A 2 19.25 17.88 8.60
CA GLU A 2 18.15 18.45 9.40
C GLU A 2 16.76 17.89 9.07
N ALA A 3 16.41 17.78 7.78
CA ALA A 3 15.13 17.20 7.35
C ALA A 3 14.91 15.77 7.88
N HIS A 4 15.97 14.98 8.00
CA HIS A 4 15.87 13.63 8.56
C HIS A 4 15.72 13.67 10.08
N ARG A 5 16.46 14.55 10.77
CA ARG A 5 16.38 14.74 12.23
C ARG A 5 14.99 15.13 12.70
N ILE A 6 14.28 15.96 11.93
CA ILE A 6 12.91 16.41 12.26
C ILE A 6 11.81 15.47 11.71
N GLY A 7 12.18 14.37 11.04
CA GLY A 7 11.23 13.40 10.50
C GLY A 7 10.54 13.80 9.19
N LEU A 8 10.99 14.85 8.50
CA LEU A 8 10.46 15.23 7.19
C LEU A 8 10.80 14.19 6.10
N VAL A 9 11.94 13.50 6.24
CA VAL A 9 12.35 12.39 5.36
C VAL A 9 12.75 11.16 6.19
N GLN A 10 12.41 9.97 5.68
CA GLN A 10 12.64 8.71 6.39
C GLN A 10 14.10 8.21 6.30
N GLU A 11 14.82 8.54 5.23
CA GLU A 11 16.20 8.05 5.01
C GLU A 11 17.07 9.11 4.33
N LEU A 12 18.38 9.02 4.55
CA LEU A 12 19.41 9.82 3.88
C LEU A 12 20.17 8.94 2.88
N ALA A 13 20.50 9.50 1.73
CA ALA A 13 21.36 8.84 0.74
C ALA A 13 22.67 9.63 0.56
N PRO A 14 23.82 8.95 0.36
CA PRO A 14 25.12 9.62 0.21
C PRO A 14 25.24 10.40 -1.10
N THR A 15 24.46 10.04 -2.13
CA THR A 15 24.41 10.72 -3.43
C THR A 15 22.99 10.73 -3.97
N VAL A 16 22.73 11.63 -4.93
CA VAL A 16 21.45 11.69 -5.66
C VAL A 16 21.17 10.36 -6.36
N ASP A 17 22.17 9.78 -7.04
CA ASP A 17 21.99 8.51 -7.76
C ASP A 17 21.64 7.36 -6.82
N ALA A 18 22.29 7.27 -5.66
CA ALA A 18 21.95 6.28 -4.64
C ALA A 18 20.52 6.48 -4.11
N GLY A 19 20.11 7.74 -3.88
CA GLY A 19 18.74 8.07 -3.49
C GLY A 19 17.72 7.69 -4.55
N MET A 20 18.00 7.95 -5.82
CA MET A 20 17.11 7.60 -6.93
C MET A 20 17.03 6.09 -7.15
N ALA A 21 18.13 5.36 -6.99
CA ALA A 21 18.12 3.90 -7.03
C ALA A 21 17.23 3.33 -5.92
N ARG A 22 17.36 3.86 -4.70
CA ARG A 22 16.55 3.47 -3.55
C ARG A 22 15.06 3.80 -3.73
N ALA A 23 14.73 4.99 -4.23
CA ALA A 23 13.36 5.38 -4.53
C ALA A 23 12.70 4.43 -5.56
N ARG A 24 13.44 4.02 -6.59
CA ARG A 24 12.95 3.04 -7.60
C ARG A 24 12.73 1.66 -6.99
N GLU A 25 13.60 1.20 -6.11
CA GLU A 25 13.42 -0.07 -5.39
C GLU A 25 12.14 -0.03 -4.56
N LEU A 26 11.92 1.03 -3.78
CA LEU A 26 10.72 1.21 -2.97
C LEU A 26 9.46 1.25 -3.85
N ALA A 27 9.49 1.99 -4.95
CA ALA A 27 8.39 2.04 -5.91
C ALA A 27 8.09 0.66 -6.50
N GLY A 28 9.14 -0.10 -6.87
CA GLY A 28 9.01 -1.47 -7.36
C GLY A 28 8.35 -2.39 -6.33
N ARG A 29 8.74 -2.28 -5.06
CA ARG A 29 8.12 -3.05 -3.97
C ARG A 29 6.64 -2.73 -3.80
N VAL A 30 6.27 -1.44 -3.84
CA VAL A 30 4.86 -1.02 -3.75
C VAL A 30 4.06 -1.53 -4.95
N ALA A 31 4.63 -1.52 -6.15
CA ALA A 31 3.99 -1.98 -7.38
C ALA A 31 3.64 -3.49 -7.37
N THR A 32 4.27 -4.30 -6.51
CA THR A 32 3.92 -5.72 -6.35
C THR A 32 2.67 -5.97 -5.49
N ARG A 33 2.11 -4.92 -4.88
CA ARG A 33 0.99 -5.02 -3.95
C ARG A 33 -0.31 -4.70 -4.66
N SER A 34 -1.41 -5.22 -4.10
CA SER A 34 -2.76 -4.86 -4.51
C SER A 34 -2.93 -3.33 -4.53
N PRO A 35 -3.26 -2.71 -5.68
CA PRO A 35 -3.52 -1.27 -5.75
C PRO A 35 -4.66 -0.84 -4.84
N THR A 36 -5.69 -1.69 -4.71
CA THR A 36 -6.84 -1.50 -3.81
C THR A 36 -6.39 -1.51 -2.35
N ALA A 37 -5.64 -2.51 -1.92
CA ALA A 37 -5.18 -2.62 -0.53
C ALA A 37 -4.22 -1.48 -0.14
N VAL A 38 -3.30 -1.09 -1.02
CA VAL A 38 -2.40 0.06 -0.79
C VAL A 38 -3.19 1.35 -0.63
N ALA A 39 -4.22 1.57 -1.46
CA ALA A 39 -5.06 2.75 -1.36
C ALA A 39 -5.90 2.75 -0.07
N ALA A 40 -6.51 1.63 0.30
CA ALA A 40 -7.30 1.47 1.51
C ALA A 40 -6.44 1.71 2.77
N PHE A 41 -5.25 1.11 2.82
CA PHE A 41 -4.29 1.33 3.90
C PHE A 41 -3.90 2.80 4.03
N LYS A 42 -3.52 3.45 2.91
CA LYS A 42 -3.14 4.87 2.91
C LYS A 42 -4.29 5.74 3.40
N HIS A 43 -5.52 5.44 2.98
CA HIS A 43 -6.69 6.17 3.43
C HIS A 43 -6.90 6.03 4.94
N ALA A 44 -6.87 4.80 5.47
CA ALA A 44 -7.03 4.53 6.90
C ALA A 44 -5.97 5.25 7.76
N VAL A 45 -4.68 5.18 7.35
CA VAL A 45 -3.58 5.87 8.05
C VAL A 45 -3.82 7.38 8.11
N LEU A 46 -4.24 8.00 7.00
CA LEU A 46 -4.48 9.44 6.97
C LEU A 46 -5.71 9.84 7.81
N GLN A 47 -6.75 9.01 7.85
CA GLN A 47 -7.92 9.25 8.72
C GLN A 47 -7.61 9.06 10.21
N SER A 48 -6.63 8.21 10.54
CA SER A 48 -6.22 7.97 11.93
C SER A 48 -5.37 9.07 12.56
N VAL A 49 -4.96 10.10 11.81
CA VAL A 49 -4.15 11.19 12.36
C VAL A 49 -4.94 11.88 13.48
N GLY A 50 -4.39 11.87 14.69
CA GLY A 50 -5.03 12.44 15.88
C GLY A 50 -6.12 11.58 16.53
N HIS A 51 -6.34 10.34 16.05
CA HIS A 51 -7.39 9.43 16.55
C HIS A 51 -6.86 8.01 16.78
N HIS A 52 -7.64 7.17 17.47
CA HIS A 52 -7.35 5.73 17.58
C HIS A 52 -7.73 5.04 16.27
N GLY A 53 -6.74 4.50 15.54
CA GLY A 53 -6.90 4.00 14.17
C GLY A 53 -7.57 2.63 13.99
N LEU A 54 -8.05 1.98 15.06
CA LEU A 54 -8.54 0.59 15.00
C LEU A 54 -9.79 0.41 14.12
N GLU A 55 -10.73 1.36 14.17
CA GLU A 55 -11.94 1.31 13.33
C GLU A 55 -11.60 1.53 11.85
N ALA A 56 -10.70 2.48 11.55
CA ALA A 56 -10.26 2.76 10.20
C ALA A 56 -9.49 1.57 9.59
N GLU A 57 -8.68 0.88 10.40
CA GLU A 57 -8.00 -0.35 10.01
C GLU A 57 -9.01 -1.47 9.68
N ALA A 58 -10.01 -1.67 10.55
CA ALA A 58 -11.04 -2.68 10.35
C ALA A 58 -11.80 -2.47 9.03
N LEU A 59 -12.24 -1.23 8.76
CA LEU A 59 -12.94 -0.87 7.52
C LEU A 59 -12.07 -1.07 6.28
N ALA A 60 -10.78 -0.71 6.35
CA ALA A 60 -9.86 -0.93 5.24
C ALA A 60 -9.63 -2.42 4.95
N TYR A 61 -9.56 -3.25 5.99
CA TYR A 61 -9.46 -4.69 5.85
C TYR A 61 -10.74 -5.29 5.27
N GLU A 62 -11.91 -4.90 5.77
CA GLU A 62 -13.22 -5.34 5.26
C GLU A 62 -13.36 -5.01 3.77
N HIS A 63 -13.00 -3.80 3.34
CA HIS A 63 -12.98 -3.43 1.92
C HIS A 63 -12.11 -4.37 1.08
N CYS A 64 -10.94 -4.80 1.58
CA CYS A 64 -10.07 -5.75 0.88
C CYS A 64 -10.66 -7.18 0.84
N VAL A 65 -11.50 -7.53 1.80
CA VAL A 65 -12.24 -8.80 1.80
C VAL A 65 -13.35 -8.73 0.75
N ASP A 66 -14.17 -7.69 0.76
CA ASP A 66 -15.33 -7.52 -0.11
C ASP A 66 -14.93 -7.41 -1.59
N THR A 67 -13.80 -6.75 -1.86
CA THR A 67 -13.25 -6.61 -3.21
C THR A 67 -12.45 -7.83 -3.68
N GLY A 68 -12.34 -8.89 -2.86
CA GLY A 68 -11.66 -10.14 -3.22
C GLY A 68 -10.14 -10.10 -3.16
N GLU A 69 -9.53 -8.95 -2.90
CA GLU A 69 -8.07 -8.76 -2.79
C GLU A 69 -7.46 -9.69 -1.74
N ALA A 70 -8.13 -9.85 -0.60
CA ALA A 70 -7.68 -10.74 0.46
C ALA A 70 -7.69 -12.21 0.02
N ALA A 71 -8.64 -12.61 -0.82
CA ALA A 71 -8.70 -13.97 -1.35
C ALA A 71 -7.57 -14.24 -2.36
N ILE A 72 -7.31 -13.30 -3.28
CA ILE A 72 -6.19 -13.36 -4.23
C ILE A 72 -4.86 -13.48 -3.47
N GLY A 73 -4.65 -12.61 -2.47
CA GLY A 73 -3.41 -12.62 -1.67
C GLY A 73 -3.19 -13.93 -0.91
N ARG A 74 -4.26 -14.50 -0.34
CA ARG A 74 -4.18 -15.82 0.34
C ARG A 74 -3.87 -16.94 -0.63
N ALA A 75 -4.54 -16.99 -1.78
CA ALA A 75 -4.31 -18.02 -2.79
C ALA A 75 -2.88 -17.96 -3.36
N ALA A 76 -2.34 -16.75 -3.54
CA ALA A 76 -1.00 -16.53 -4.07
C ALA A 76 0.10 -16.47 -3.00
N PHE A 77 -0.18 -16.80 -1.73
CA PHE A 77 0.77 -16.58 -0.61
C PHE A 77 2.16 -17.21 -0.86
N ALA A 78 2.20 -18.46 -1.33
CA ALA A 78 3.46 -19.15 -1.61
C ALA A 78 4.23 -18.48 -2.78
N ALA A 79 3.52 -18.08 -3.84
CA ALA A 79 4.07 -17.38 -4.99
C ALA A 79 4.65 -16.01 -4.58
N ILE A 80 3.91 -15.23 -3.78
CA ILE A 80 4.36 -13.95 -3.22
C ILE A 80 5.65 -14.11 -2.42
N ARG A 81 5.74 -15.17 -1.59
CA ARG A 81 6.95 -15.49 -0.83
C ARG A 81 8.16 -15.80 -1.71
N ASN A 82 7.92 -16.29 -2.91
CA ASN A 82 8.95 -16.55 -3.92
C ASN A 82 9.24 -15.32 -4.81
N GLY A 83 8.63 -14.17 -4.52
CA GLY A 83 8.83 -12.92 -5.25
C GLY A 83 7.91 -12.73 -6.45
N GLU A 84 6.92 -13.61 -6.65
CA GLU A 84 5.95 -13.46 -7.73
C GLU A 84 4.90 -12.39 -7.39
N VAL A 85 4.35 -11.77 -8.44
CA VAL A 85 3.32 -10.75 -8.33
C VAL A 85 1.98 -11.37 -8.75
N PRO A 86 0.99 -11.44 -7.85
CA PRO A 86 -0.35 -11.91 -8.20
C PRO A 86 -0.99 -11.04 -9.29
N GLY A 87 -1.95 -11.60 -10.01
CA GLY A 87 -2.79 -10.87 -10.96
C GLY A 87 -3.77 -9.93 -10.27
N TRP A 88 -3.27 -8.87 -9.63
CA TRP A 88 -4.10 -7.84 -9.02
C TRP A 88 -4.95 -7.14 -10.08
N GLY A 89 -6.21 -6.86 -9.74
CA GLY A 89 -7.10 -6.06 -10.56
C GLY A 89 -6.75 -4.56 -10.52
N PRO A 90 -7.48 -3.73 -11.29
CA PRO A 90 -7.41 -2.28 -11.12
C PRO A 90 -7.84 -1.86 -9.72
N ARG A 91 -7.43 -0.67 -9.28
CA ARG A 91 -7.81 -0.12 -7.97
C ARG A 91 -9.33 0.04 -7.88
N ILE A 92 -9.92 -0.47 -6.80
CA ILE A 92 -11.33 -0.27 -6.45
C ILE A 92 -11.43 0.78 -5.34
N LEU A 93 -12.30 1.79 -5.51
CA LEU A 93 -12.49 2.88 -4.55
C LEU A 93 -13.42 2.46 -3.40
N VAL A 94 -13.14 2.96 -2.19
CA VAL A 94 -14.04 2.81 -1.04
C VAL A 94 -15.26 3.70 -1.24
N GLY A 95 -16.46 3.11 -1.28
CA GLY A 95 -17.73 3.84 -1.47
C GLY A 95 -18.03 4.26 -2.92
N GLY A 96 -17.28 3.77 -3.90
CA GLY A 96 -17.67 3.86 -5.31
C GLY A 96 -18.58 2.69 -5.64
N ASP A 97 -19.87 2.95 -5.85
CA ASP A 97 -20.76 2.02 -6.54
C ASP A 97 -20.07 1.48 -7.80
N HIS A 98 -20.40 0.25 -8.15
CA HIS A 98 -20.11 -0.37 -9.44
C HIS A 98 -20.45 0.60 -10.59
N ALA A 99 -19.48 1.42 -11.00
CA ALA A 99 -19.61 2.28 -12.15
C ALA A 99 -18.98 1.55 -13.34
N ASP A 100 -19.89 1.10 -14.20
CA ASP A 100 -19.73 0.80 -15.62
C ASP A 100 -19.15 -0.58 -15.98
N ALA A 101 -20.06 -1.55 -16.04
CA ALA A 101 -20.05 -2.63 -17.04
C ALA A 101 -21.02 -2.29 -18.17
#